data_AF-A0A257NRK6-F1
#
_entry.id   AF-A0A257NRK6-F1
#
_cell.length_a   1.000
_cell.length_b   1.000
_cell.length_c   1.000
_cell.angle_alpha   90.00
_cell.angle_beta   90.00
_cell.angle_gamma   90.00
#
_symmetry.space_group_name_H-M   'P 1'
#
loop_
_entity.id
_entity.type
_entity.pdbx_description
1 polymer ?
#
loop_
_entity_poly.entity_id
_entity_poly.type
_entity_poly.pdbx_seq_one_letter_code
_entity_poly.pdbx_strand_id
1 'polypeptide(L)'
;MDLPFDTKRADAELERVHEREEEDVARILSEKYGMSYADLSLKEIDNDALRTIPEAEARAADAAAFAKTAKELSLAVHNPGNPALAKLESDLAARGFVLQKFLVSKKSLERILDRYGDLSFSVQSKAGMVTVSPETLAALAAKGATRSALKDELDDAVELKSLERVSRVFETILAGAFALRASDIHFEPGETSALLRLRIDGLLSDVYHFDPALYHQLNSRIKLLSGVKLNITNEAQDGRFSLTKDASQIEMRVSFIPGNYGESIVMRILDPEATKVSYKELGIHPKLLARLETEIRRP
;
A
#
# COMPACT_ATOMS: atom_id res chain seq x y z
N MET A 1 -43.74 -23.72 -19.59
CA MET A 1 -43.48 -22.67 -18.59
C MET A 1 -42.06 -22.92 -18.14
N ASP A 2 -41.10 -22.49 -18.96
CA ASP A 2 -39.68 -22.74 -18.70
C ASP A 2 -39.26 -21.78 -17.59
N LEU A 3 -38.98 -22.33 -16.41
CA LEU A 3 -38.30 -21.58 -15.36
C LEU A 3 -36.95 -21.12 -15.95
N PRO A 4 -36.60 -19.83 -15.89
CA PRO A 4 -35.30 -19.38 -16.35
C PRO A 4 -34.24 -20.10 -15.52
N PHE A 5 -33.42 -20.94 -16.18
CA PHE A 5 -32.27 -21.56 -15.57
C PHE A 5 -31.38 -20.46 -14.99
N ASP A 6 -31.22 -20.45 -13.66
CA ASP A 6 -30.33 -19.54 -12.96
C ASP A 6 -28.87 -20.02 -13.15
N THR A 7 -28.31 -19.72 -14.32
CA THR A 7 -26.96 -20.14 -14.71
C THR A 7 -25.91 -19.60 -13.74
N LYS A 8 -26.13 -18.42 -13.16
CA LYS A 8 -25.18 -17.81 -12.21
C LYS A 8 -25.00 -18.62 -10.93
N ARG A 9 -26.08 -19.21 -10.39
CA ARG A 9 -25.99 -20.08 -9.21
C ARG A 9 -25.30 -21.39 -9.54
N ALA A 10 -25.62 -21.98 -10.69
CA ALA A 10 -24.99 -23.22 -11.14
C ALA A 10 -23.48 -23.04 -11.39
N ASP A 11 -23.09 -21.92 -12.01
CA ASP A 11 -21.68 -21.60 -12.30
C ASP A 11 -20.89 -21.38 -10.99
N ALA A 12 -21.46 -20.66 -10.02
CA ALA A 12 -20.82 -20.43 -8.72
C ALA A 12 -20.68 -21.72 -7.88
N GLU A 13 -21.64 -22.65 -8.02
CA GLU A 13 -21.60 -23.95 -7.35
C GLU A 13 -20.57 -24.87 -8.00
N LEU A 14 -20.44 -24.83 -9.33
CA LEU A 14 -19.40 -25.53 -10.09
C LEU A 14 -18.00 -25.05 -9.71
N GLU A 15 -17.81 -23.73 -9.59
CA GLU A 15 -16.52 -23.14 -9.22
C GLU A 15 -16.11 -23.56 -7.80
N ARG A 16 -17.04 -23.57 -6.85
CA ARG A 16 -16.80 -24.09 -5.48
C ARG A 16 -16.42 -25.57 -5.45
N VAL A 17 -17.01 -26.39 -6.31
CA VAL A 17 -16.67 -27.81 -6.41
C VAL A 17 -15.24 -27.95 -6.93
N HIS A 18 -14.87 -27.24 -7.99
CA HIS A 18 -13.51 -27.26 -8.54
C HIS A 18 -12.47 -26.74 -7.54
N GLU A 19 -12.76 -25.68 -6.79
CA GLU A 19 -11.89 -25.18 -5.72
C GLU A 19 -11.57 -26.26 -4.69
N ARG A 20 -12.61 -26.99 -4.27
CA ARG A 20 -12.46 -28.05 -3.28
C ARG A 20 -11.67 -29.23 -3.82
N GLU A 21 -11.89 -29.59 -5.08
CA GLU A 21 -11.13 -30.64 -5.76
C GLU A 21 -9.64 -30.29 -5.87
N GLU A 22 -9.28 -29.04 -6.18
CA GLU A 22 -7.88 -28.61 -6.25
C GLU A 22 -7.17 -28.72 -4.89
N GLU A 23 -7.83 -28.32 -3.81
CA GLU A 23 -7.30 -28.43 -2.44
C GLU A 23 -7.19 -29.90 -2.00
N ASP A 24 -8.17 -30.74 -2.36
CA ASP A 24 -8.13 -32.17 -2.06
C ASP A 24 -6.96 -32.86 -2.80
N VAL A 25 -6.68 -32.47 -4.05
CA VAL A 25 -5.52 -32.95 -4.83
C VAL A 25 -4.22 -32.49 -4.19
N ALA A 26 -4.11 -31.22 -3.80
CA ALA A 26 -2.93 -30.70 -3.11
C ALA A 26 -2.66 -31.45 -1.80
N ARG A 27 -3.70 -31.76 -1.02
CA ARG A 27 -3.57 -32.54 0.21
C ARG A 27 -3.04 -33.96 -0.06
N ILE A 28 -3.57 -34.66 -1.06
CA ILE A 28 -3.11 -36.02 -1.41
C ILE A 28 -1.64 -36.00 -1.89
N LEU A 29 -1.28 -35.01 -2.72
CA LEU A 29 0.09 -34.87 -3.22
C LEU A 29 1.08 -34.54 -2.09
N SER A 30 0.64 -33.84 -1.04
CA SER A 30 1.51 -33.47 0.09
C SER A 30 2.05 -34.71 0.80
N GLU A 31 1.22 -35.75 0.97
CA GLU A 31 1.61 -37.03 1.55
C GLU A 31 2.64 -37.76 0.69
N LYS A 32 2.47 -37.74 -0.64
CA LYS A 32 3.39 -38.37 -1.59
C LYS A 32 4.77 -37.71 -1.59
N TYR A 33 4.82 -36.38 -1.45
CA TYR A 33 6.07 -35.60 -1.47
C TYR A 33 6.68 -35.37 -0.08
N GLY A 34 6.05 -35.86 1.00
CA GLY A 34 6.53 -35.67 2.36
C GLY A 34 6.53 -34.21 2.82
N MET A 35 5.62 -33.40 2.30
CA MET A 35 5.47 -31.97 2.64
C MET A 35 4.20 -31.75 3.47
N SER A 36 4.18 -30.71 4.29
CA SER A 36 2.95 -30.32 4.98
C SER A 36 1.97 -29.68 4.01
N TYR A 37 0.67 -29.93 4.14
CA TYR A 37 -0.35 -29.23 3.36
C TYR A 37 -0.71 -27.88 4.01
N ALA A 38 -0.94 -26.86 3.20
CA ALA A 38 -1.53 -25.61 3.66
C ALA A 38 -2.59 -25.08 2.69
N ASP A 39 -3.75 -24.78 3.24
CA ASP A 39 -4.80 -24.03 2.57
C ASP A 39 -4.63 -22.54 2.86
N LEU A 40 -4.40 -21.74 1.82
CA LEU A 40 -4.16 -20.30 1.94
C LEU A 40 -5.43 -19.48 1.73
N SER A 41 -6.57 -20.13 1.46
CA SER A 41 -7.88 -19.51 1.56
C SER A 41 -8.24 -19.21 3.03
N LEU A 42 -7.79 -20.08 3.94
CA LEU A 42 -8.08 -20.02 5.38
C LEU A 42 -6.95 -19.40 6.22
N LYS A 43 -5.72 -19.33 5.69
CA LYS A 43 -4.56 -18.77 6.40
C LYS A 43 -4.28 -17.33 6.01
N GLU A 44 -3.79 -16.55 6.98
CA GLU A 44 -3.33 -15.19 6.76
C GLU A 44 -1.97 -15.16 6.05
N ILE A 45 -1.79 -14.17 5.17
CA ILE A 45 -0.57 -13.96 4.38
C ILE A 45 0.18 -12.75 4.96
N ASP A 46 1.42 -12.96 5.39
CA ASP A 46 2.31 -11.93 5.91
C ASP A 46 3.06 -11.22 4.77
N ASN A 47 2.86 -9.91 4.68
CA ASN A 47 3.50 -9.06 3.68
C ASN A 47 5.03 -8.97 3.86
N ASP A 48 5.54 -9.11 5.09
CA ASP A 48 6.99 -9.13 5.33
C ASP A 48 7.63 -10.45 4.86
N ALA A 49 6.85 -11.53 4.78
CA ALA A 49 7.29 -12.78 4.16
C ALA A 49 7.43 -12.60 2.64
N LEU A 50 6.42 -12.00 1.99
CA LEU A 50 6.41 -11.74 0.55
C LEU A 50 7.59 -10.88 0.08
N ARG A 51 7.98 -9.86 0.87
CA ARG A 51 9.17 -9.03 0.58
C ARG A 51 10.49 -9.81 0.53
N THR A 52 10.51 -11.02 1.07
CA THR A 52 11.74 -11.80 1.16
C THR A 52 12.13 -12.38 -0.21
N ILE A 53 11.17 -12.64 -1.10
CA ILE A 53 11.39 -13.27 -2.40
C ILE A 53 10.91 -12.29 -3.50
N PRO A 54 11.69 -11.98 -4.53
CA PRO A 54 11.22 -11.17 -5.66
C PRO A 54 10.09 -11.86 -6.45
N GLU A 55 9.09 -11.11 -6.95
CA GLU A 55 7.95 -11.68 -7.68
C GLU A 55 8.37 -12.53 -8.88
N ALA A 56 9.36 -12.07 -9.65
CA ALA A 56 9.87 -12.80 -10.80
C ALA A 56 10.43 -14.19 -10.42
N GLU A 57 11.11 -14.26 -9.26
CA GLU A 57 11.65 -15.52 -8.73
C GLU A 57 10.52 -16.39 -8.17
N ALA A 58 9.55 -15.81 -7.47
CA ALA A 58 8.39 -16.52 -6.93
C ALA A 58 7.54 -17.16 -8.05
N ARG A 59 7.26 -16.41 -9.12
CA ARG A 59 6.53 -16.92 -10.30
C ARG A 59 7.33 -17.96 -11.06
N ALA A 60 8.63 -17.76 -11.24
CA ALA A 60 9.47 -18.74 -11.94
C ALA A 60 9.58 -20.07 -11.16
N ALA A 61 9.56 -20.02 -9.83
CA ALA A 61 9.69 -21.17 -8.95
C ALA A 61 8.36 -21.87 -8.61
N ASP A 62 7.21 -21.34 -9.05
CA ASP A 62 5.87 -21.76 -8.59
C ASP A 62 5.80 -21.86 -7.04
N ALA A 63 6.40 -20.87 -6.36
CA ALA A 63 6.52 -20.85 -4.91
C ALA A 63 6.55 -19.42 -4.35
N ALA A 64 5.94 -19.22 -3.19
CA ALA A 64 5.89 -17.92 -2.54
C ALA A 64 5.94 -18.05 -1.00
N ALA A 65 6.61 -17.12 -0.34
CA ALA A 65 6.61 -17.07 1.12
C ALA A 65 5.32 -16.41 1.63
N PHE A 66 4.67 -17.02 2.63
CA PHE A 66 3.40 -16.51 3.17
C PHE A 66 3.43 -16.21 4.67
N ALA A 67 4.44 -16.69 5.39
CA ALA A 67 4.64 -16.34 6.79
C ALA A 67 6.13 -16.29 7.13
N LYS A 68 6.51 -15.39 8.05
CA LYS A 68 7.88 -15.22 8.50
C LYS A 68 7.93 -15.06 10.01
N THR A 69 8.80 -15.82 10.67
CA THR A 69 9.03 -15.70 12.12
C THR A 69 10.53 -15.69 12.40
N ALA A 70 11.08 -14.49 12.59
CA ALA A 70 12.51 -14.25 12.74
C ALA A 70 13.35 -14.83 11.59
N LYS A 71 13.90 -16.04 11.77
CA LYS A 71 14.68 -16.77 10.75
C LYS A 71 13.90 -17.90 10.08
N GLU A 72 12.71 -18.26 10.56
CA GLU A 72 11.87 -19.26 9.93
C GLU A 72 10.99 -18.62 8.85
N LEU A 73 10.95 -19.24 7.67
CA LEU A 73 10.18 -18.78 6.52
C LEU A 73 9.28 -19.92 6.03
N SER A 74 7.98 -19.69 6.03
CA SER A 74 6.99 -20.63 5.52
C SER A 74 6.80 -20.39 4.02
N LEU A 75 7.23 -21.36 3.22
CA LEU A 75 7.21 -21.34 1.76
C LEU A 75 6.05 -22.20 1.24
N ALA A 76 5.11 -21.57 0.56
CA ALA A 76 4.08 -22.25 -0.22
C ALA A 76 4.67 -22.68 -1.56
N VAL A 77 4.52 -23.95 -1.91
CA VAL A 77 5.05 -24.57 -3.13
C VAL A 77 3.90 -25.27 -3.83
N HIS A 78 3.68 -24.97 -5.11
CA HIS A 78 2.71 -25.71 -5.91
C HIS A 78 3.38 -26.89 -6.65
N ASN A 79 4.57 -26.67 -7.21
CA ASN A 79 5.29 -27.68 -8.01
C ASN A 79 6.68 -28.00 -7.43
N PRO A 80 6.82 -29.05 -6.59
CA PRO A 80 8.10 -29.48 -6.03
C PRO A 80 9.16 -29.90 -7.06
N GLY A 81 8.75 -30.24 -8.29
CA GLY A 81 9.65 -30.68 -9.35
C GLY A 81 10.28 -29.54 -10.15
N ASN A 82 9.95 -28.28 -9.86
CA ASN A 82 10.42 -27.14 -10.60
C ASN A 82 11.93 -26.88 -10.33
N PRO A 83 12.82 -26.89 -11.36
CA PRO A 83 14.24 -26.61 -11.17
C PRO A 83 14.54 -25.22 -10.58
N ALA A 84 13.68 -24.23 -10.83
CA ALA A 84 13.83 -22.88 -10.28
C ALA A 84 13.60 -22.84 -8.75
N LEU A 85 12.82 -23.77 -8.21
CA LEU A 85 12.59 -23.89 -6.76
C LEU A 85 13.89 -24.21 -6.02
N ALA A 86 14.69 -25.16 -6.52
CA ALA A 86 15.95 -25.55 -5.87
C ALA A 86 16.96 -24.39 -5.79
N LYS A 87 16.97 -23.53 -6.83
CA LYS A 87 17.77 -22.31 -6.83
C LYS A 87 17.28 -21.32 -5.76
N LEU A 88 15.98 -21.06 -5.73
CA LEU A 88 15.36 -20.17 -4.74
C LEU A 88 15.59 -20.65 -3.30
N GLU A 89 15.46 -21.95 -3.04
CA GLU A 89 15.73 -22.55 -1.73
C GLU A 89 17.18 -22.32 -1.29
N SER A 90 18.12 -22.53 -2.21
CA SER A 90 19.56 -22.34 -1.94
C SER A 90 19.89 -20.87 -1.63
N ASP A 91 19.32 -19.94 -2.40
CA ASP A 91 19.50 -18.50 -2.22
C ASP A 91 18.91 -18.03 -0.88
N LEU A 92 17.74 -18.54 -0.48
CA LEU A 92 17.13 -18.23 0.81
C LEU A 92 17.89 -18.83 1.99
N ALA A 93 18.40 -20.05 1.85
CA ALA A 93 19.25 -20.68 2.85
C ALA A 93 20.58 -19.92 3.03
N ALA A 94 21.20 -19.46 1.94
CA ALA A 94 22.40 -18.63 1.97
C ALA A 94 22.18 -17.29 2.69
N ARG A 95 20.96 -16.75 2.64
CA ARG A 95 20.53 -15.56 3.39
C ARG A 95 20.24 -15.84 4.87
N GLY A 96 20.33 -17.10 5.30
CA GLY A 96 20.21 -17.52 6.70
C GLY A 96 18.78 -17.84 7.16
N PHE A 97 17.86 -18.11 6.22
CA PHE A 97 16.50 -18.54 6.54
C PHE A 97 16.40 -20.06 6.70
N VAL A 98 15.57 -20.50 7.64
CA VAL A 98 15.15 -21.89 7.83
C VAL A 98 13.80 -22.06 7.13
N LEU A 99 13.76 -22.86 6.07
CA LEU A 99 12.57 -23.00 5.23
C LEU A 99 11.65 -24.11 5.76
N GLN A 100 10.39 -23.77 6.02
CA GLN A 100 9.31 -24.74 6.20
C GLN A 100 8.45 -24.78 4.94
N LYS A 101 8.35 -25.96 4.32
CA LYS A 101 7.71 -26.11 3.01
C LYS A 101 6.30 -26.65 3.14
N PHE A 102 5.37 -25.96 2.49
CA PHE A 102 3.98 -26.33 2.45
C PHE A 102 3.55 -26.56 1.00
N LEU A 103 2.97 -27.71 0.70
CA LEU A 103 2.34 -27.96 -0.59
C LEU A 103 0.97 -27.30 -0.60
N VAL A 104 0.69 -26.52 -1.65
CA VAL A 104 -0.53 -25.72 -1.79
C VAL A 104 -1.18 -25.95 -3.16
N SER A 105 -2.49 -25.71 -3.25
CA SER A 105 -3.19 -25.70 -4.54
C SER A 105 -2.71 -24.56 -5.43
N LYS A 106 -3.01 -24.64 -6.74
CA LYS A 106 -2.71 -23.59 -7.70
C LYS A 106 -3.40 -22.29 -7.31
N LYS A 107 -4.69 -22.37 -6.95
CA LYS A 107 -5.48 -21.22 -6.50
C LYS A 107 -4.91 -20.56 -5.25
N SER A 108 -4.50 -21.37 -4.27
CA SER A 108 -3.86 -20.88 -3.04
C SER A 108 -2.54 -20.14 -3.34
N LEU A 109 -1.75 -20.62 -4.30
CA LEU A 109 -0.54 -19.92 -4.75
C LEU A 109 -0.87 -18.64 -5.54
N GLU A 110 -1.81 -18.68 -6.48
CA GLU A 110 -2.23 -17.51 -7.27
C GLU A 110 -2.69 -16.36 -6.35
N ARG A 111 -3.46 -16.68 -5.30
CA ARG A 111 -3.86 -15.70 -4.28
C ARG A 111 -2.67 -15.03 -3.58
N ILE A 112 -1.55 -15.73 -3.38
CA ILE A 112 -0.32 -15.10 -2.89
C ILE A 112 0.35 -14.27 -3.99
N LEU A 113 0.45 -14.80 -5.20
CA LEU A 113 1.09 -14.12 -6.32
C LEU A 113 0.38 -12.81 -6.68
N ASP A 114 -0.94 -12.73 -6.52
CA ASP A 114 -1.71 -11.49 -6.70
C ASP A 114 -1.35 -10.45 -5.63
N ARG A 115 -1.02 -10.87 -4.40
CA ARG A 115 -0.53 -9.98 -3.33
C ARG A 115 0.84 -9.38 -3.64
N TYR A 116 1.65 -10.00 -4.50
CA TYR A 116 2.89 -9.37 -4.96
C TYR A 116 2.63 -8.10 -5.78
N GLY A 117 1.48 -8.04 -6.47
CA GLY A 117 0.98 -6.81 -7.08
C GLY A 117 1.01 -5.69 -6.06
N ASP A 118 0.37 -5.87 -4.90
CA ASP A 118 0.31 -4.88 -3.80
C ASP A 118 1.69 -4.45 -3.26
N LEU A 119 2.73 -5.30 -3.39
CA LEU A 119 4.06 -5.14 -2.79
C LEU A 119 5.16 -4.64 -3.74
N SER A 120 5.04 -4.95 -5.04
CA SER A 120 5.99 -4.57 -6.09
C SER A 120 6.20 -3.04 -6.18
N PHE A 121 5.27 -2.27 -5.61
CA PHE A 121 5.28 -0.80 -5.56
C PHE A 121 6.24 -0.20 -4.53
N SER A 122 7.01 -1.02 -3.79
CA SER A 122 7.97 -0.56 -2.76
C SER A 122 9.41 -0.29 -3.27
N VAL A 123 9.75 -0.65 -4.51
CA VAL A 123 11.17 -0.80 -4.93
C VAL A 123 11.93 0.52 -5.21
N GLN A 124 11.31 1.70 -5.20
CA GLN A 124 12.07 2.97 -5.30
C GLN A 124 11.82 4.00 -4.19
N SER A 125 11.03 3.65 -3.17
CA SER A 125 10.88 4.51 -1.98
C SER A 125 11.51 3.77 -0.81
N LYS A 126 12.70 4.20 -0.36
CA LYS A 126 13.18 3.86 0.99
C LYS A 126 12.00 4.10 1.93
N ALA A 127 11.63 3.11 2.75
CA ALA A 127 10.50 3.22 3.67
C ALA A 127 10.50 4.61 4.35
N GLY A 128 9.41 5.35 4.18
CA GLY A 128 9.27 6.71 4.71
C GLY A 128 9.74 7.88 3.82
N MET A 129 10.18 7.66 2.57
CA MET A 129 10.47 8.74 1.61
C MET A 129 9.76 8.55 0.26
N VAL A 130 8.97 9.56 -0.12
CA VAL A 130 8.31 9.68 -1.43
C VAL A 130 8.95 10.84 -2.19
N THR A 131 9.22 10.68 -3.48
CA THR A 131 9.63 11.79 -4.34
C THR A 131 8.48 12.15 -5.24
N VAL A 132 8.10 13.43 -5.31
CA VAL A 132 7.18 13.92 -6.32
C VAL A 132 8.00 14.42 -7.48
N SER A 133 7.75 13.87 -8.66
CA SER A 133 8.50 14.20 -9.86
C SER A 133 8.26 15.66 -10.26
N PRO A 134 9.33 16.41 -10.60
CA PRO A 134 9.20 17.79 -11.08
C PRO A 134 8.31 17.90 -12.31
N GLU A 135 8.24 16.85 -13.13
CA GLU A 135 7.42 16.78 -14.33
C GLU A 135 5.92 16.85 -14.00
N THR A 136 5.44 16.07 -13.02
CA THR A 136 4.02 16.10 -12.60
C THR A 136 3.64 17.44 -11.98
N LEU A 137 4.55 18.03 -11.18
CA LEU A 137 4.38 19.39 -10.64
C LEU A 137 4.29 20.44 -11.76
N ALA A 138 5.17 20.35 -12.76
CA ALA A 138 5.20 21.27 -13.89
C ALA A 138 3.95 21.13 -14.77
N ALA A 139 3.46 19.91 -15.01
CA ALA A 139 2.23 19.67 -15.77
C ALA A 139 1.01 20.35 -15.12
N LEU A 140 0.87 20.21 -13.80
CA LEU A 140 -0.22 20.85 -13.04
C LEU A 140 -0.07 22.38 -12.97
N ALA A 141 1.15 22.89 -12.84
CA ALA A 141 1.43 24.32 -12.87
C ALA A 141 1.11 24.94 -14.25
N ALA A 142 1.46 24.25 -15.35
CA ALA A 142 1.16 24.69 -16.71
C ALA A 142 -0.35 24.75 -16.99
N LYS A 143 -1.13 23.85 -16.39
CA LYS A 143 -2.60 23.83 -16.46
C LYS A 143 -3.27 24.80 -15.46
N GLY A 144 -2.50 25.67 -14.79
CA GLY A 144 -3.01 26.77 -13.96
C GLY A 144 -3.35 26.42 -12.52
N ALA A 145 -2.89 25.27 -11.99
CA ALA A 145 -3.08 24.86 -10.59
C ALA A 145 -4.54 25.02 -10.13
N THR A 146 -5.50 24.48 -10.91
CA THR A 146 -6.92 24.51 -10.57
C THR A 146 -7.42 23.12 -10.19
N ARG A 147 -8.57 23.06 -9.50
CA ARG A 147 -9.25 21.78 -9.19
C ARG A 147 -9.63 21.00 -10.46
N SER A 148 -10.02 21.70 -11.52
CA SER A 148 -10.33 21.07 -12.80
C SER A 148 -9.10 20.42 -13.40
N ALA A 149 -7.97 21.14 -13.44
CA ALA A 149 -6.71 20.60 -13.96
C ALA A 149 -6.22 19.37 -13.19
N LEU A 150 -6.39 19.36 -11.85
CA LEU A 150 -6.08 18.20 -11.03
C LEU A 150 -7.00 17.02 -11.35
N LYS A 151 -8.30 17.26 -11.53
CA LYS A 151 -9.24 16.23 -11.92
C LYS A 151 -8.85 15.60 -13.27
N ASP A 152 -8.55 16.42 -14.27
CA ASP A 152 -8.17 15.94 -15.61
C ASP A 152 -6.90 15.06 -15.55
N GLU A 153 -5.89 15.47 -14.77
CA GLU A 153 -4.66 14.69 -14.59
C GLU A 153 -4.91 13.38 -13.82
N LEU A 154 -5.87 13.37 -12.89
CA LEU A 154 -6.29 12.16 -12.20
C LEU A 154 -7.03 11.21 -13.14
N ASP A 155 -7.91 11.71 -14.01
CA ASP A 155 -8.58 10.90 -15.03
C ASP A 155 -7.55 10.21 -15.94
N ASP A 156 -6.52 10.94 -16.39
CA ASP A 156 -5.42 10.38 -17.19
C ASP A 156 -4.62 9.32 -16.41
N ALA A 157 -4.28 9.60 -15.15
CA ALA A 157 -3.53 8.69 -14.30
C ALA A 157 -4.32 7.41 -13.96
N VAL A 158 -5.64 7.53 -13.78
CA VAL A 158 -6.54 6.41 -13.51
C VAL A 158 -6.74 5.55 -14.75
N GLU A 159 -6.62 6.06 -15.98
CA GLU A 159 -6.75 5.24 -17.20
C GLU A 159 -5.50 4.37 -17.50
N LEU A 160 -4.35 4.68 -16.90
CA LEU A 160 -3.09 3.95 -17.14
C LEU A 160 -3.24 2.45 -16.86
N LYS A 161 -3.07 1.60 -17.87
CA LYS A 161 -3.05 0.13 -17.70
C LYS A 161 -1.65 -0.38 -17.32
N SER A 162 -0.95 0.36 -16.47
CA SER A 162 0.38 0.01 -15.99
C SER A 162 0.33 -0.39 -14.52
N LEU A 163 1.32 -1.19 -14.11
CA LEU A 163 1.53 -1.51 -12.70
C LEU A 163 1.73 -0.23 -11.87
N GLU A 164 2.25 0.85 -12.46
CA GLU A 164 2.52 2.11 -11.77
C GLU A 164 1.27 2.99 -11.50
N ARG A 165 0.07 2.59 -11.96
CA ARG A 165 -1.18 3.37 -11.86
C ARG A 165 -1.39 3.97 -10.47
N VAL A 166 -1.37 3.15 -9.43
CA VAL A 166 -1.66 3.58 -8.05
C VAL A 166 -0.63 4.60 -7.55
N SER A 167 0.65 4.38 -7.88
CA SER A 167 1.72 5.30 -7.49
C SER A 167 1.61 6.63 -8.22
N ARG A 168 1.28 6.62 -9.52
CA ARG A 168 1.04 7.84 -10.29
C ARG A 168 -0.19 8.59 -9.82
N VAL A 169 -1.30 7.91 -9.55
CA VAL A 169 -2.49 8.53 -8.96
C VAL A 169 -2.13 9.20 -7.63
N PHE A 170 -1.44 8.49 -6.73
CA PHE A 170 -1.04 9.06 -5.44
C PHE A 170 -0.10 10.26 -5.58
N GLU A 171 0.87 10.18 -6.49
CA GLU A 171 1.79 11.27 -6.78
C GLU A 171 1.08 12.49 -7.37
N THR A 172 0.12 12.29 -8.29
CA THR A 172 -0.73 13.35 -8.85
C THR A 172 -1.56 14.02 -7.76
N ILE A 173 -2.11 13.26 -6.80
CA ILE A 173 -2.82 13.83 -5.64
C ILE A 173 -1.88 14.73 -4.82
N LEU A 174 -0.67 14.27 -4.52
CA LEU A 174 0.31 15.04 -3.75
C LEU A 174 0.74 16.30 -4.50
N ALA A 175 1.08 16.17 -5.79
CA ALA A 175 1.45 17.30 -6.64
C ALA A 175 0.30 18.32 -6.72
N GLY A 176 -0.94 17.85 -6.87
CA GLY A 176 -2.15 18.67 -6.86
C GLY A 176 -2.36 19.42 -5.54
N ALA A 177 -2.21 18.72 -4.42
CA ALA A 177 -2.30 19.32 -3.09
C ALA A 177 -1.23 20.42 -2.88
N PHE A 178 0.00 20.21 -3.35
CA PHE A 178 1.05 21.23 -3.29
C PHE A 178 0.79 22.41 -4.23
N ALA A 179 0.37 22.16 -5.46
CA ALA A 179 0.05 23.21 -6.43
C ALA A 179 -1.10 24.10 -5.93
N LEU A 180 -2.10 23.49 -5.28
CA LEU A 180 -3.25 24.16 -4.68
C LEU A 180 -3.01 24.69 -3.27
N ARG A 181 -1.79 24.52 -2.72
CA ARG A 181 -1.42 24.92 -1.34
C ARG A 181 -2.39 24.38 -0.27
N ALA A 182 -2.82 23.13 -0.41
CA ALA A 182 -3.68 22.49 0.56
C ALA A 182 -2.94 22.22 1.89
N SER A 183 -3.64 22.32 3.02
CA SER A 183 -3.13 21.99 4.36
C SER A 183 -3.35 20.52 4.73
N ASP A 184 -4.46 19.94 4.26
CA ASP A 184 -4.86 18.58 4.57
C ASP A 184 -5.45 17.90 3.32
N ILE A 185 -5.19 16.61 3.17
CA ILE A 185 -5.74 15.72 2.12
C ILE A 185 -6.63 14.70 2.82
N HIS A 186 -7.88 14.57 2.37
CA HIS A 186 -8.89 13.72 2.99
C HIS A 186 -9.38 12.66 1.99
N PHE A 187 -9.40 11.40 2.41
CA PHE A 187 -10.07 10.31 1.70
C PHE A 187 -11.22 9.77 2.54
N GLU A 188 -12.41 9.70 1.92
CA GLU A 188 -13.66 9.37 2.59
C GLU A 188 -14.36 8.25 1.83
N PRO A 189 -14.21 6.99 2.28
CA PRO A 189 -14.85 5.87 1.63
C PRO A 189 -16.37 5.87 1.87
N GLY A 190 -17.13 5.82 0.79
CA GLY A 190 -18.57 5.57 0.78
C GLY A 190 -18.89 4.21 0.18
N GLU A 191 -20.19 3.89 0.11
CA GLU A 191 -20.67 2.60 -0.40
C GLU A 191 -20.32 2.35 -1.87
N THR A 192 -20.42 3.39 -2.70
CA THR A 192 -20.28 3.28 -4.17
C THR A 192 -19.01 3.91 -4.71
N SER A 193 -18.37 4.79 -3.94
CA SER A 193 -17.15 5.51 -4.32
C SER A 193 -16.44 6.07 -3.09
N ALA A 194 -15.16 6.39 -3.24
CA ALA A 194 -14.39 7.10 -2.22
C ALA A 194 -14.13 8.55 -2.66
N LEU A 195 -14.50 9.51 -1.83
CA LEU A 195 -14.37 10.94 -2.10
C LEU A 195 -12.98 11.44 -1.65
N LEU A 196 -12.30 12.13 -2.55
CA LEU A 196 -11.08 12.91 -2.28
C LEU A 196 -11.45 14.37 -2.04
N ARG A 197 -11.03 14.90 -0.89
CA ARG A 197 -11.15 16.33 -0.56
C ARG A 197 -9.81 16.93 -0.20
N LEU A 198 -9.63 18.20 -0.54
CA LEU A 198 -8.47 18.99 -0.13
C LEU A 198 -8.94 20.15 0.75
N ARG A 199 -8.23 20.42 1.84
CA ARG A 199 -8.42 21.64 2.62
C ARG A 199 -7.55 22.75 2.04
N ILE A 200 -8.15 23.70 1.35
CA ILE A 200 -7.47 24.82 0.69
C ILE A 200 -7.93 26.10 1.40
N ASP A 201 -6.99 26.89 1.91
CA ASP A 201 -7.27 28.12 2.66
C ASP A 201 -8.31 27.94 3.80
N GLY A 202 -8.27 26.77 4.45
CA GLY A 202 -9.18 26.40 5.54
C GLY A 202 -10.53 25.82 5.09
N LEU A 203 -10.85 25.84 3.80
CA LEU A 203 -12.10 25.30 3.24
C LEU A 203 -11.87 23.90 2.66
N LEU A 204 -12.72 22.95 3.05
CA LEU A 204 -12.78 21.62 2.43
C LEU A 204 -13.42 21.72 1.05
N SER A 205 -12.71 21.24 0.04
CA SER A 205 -13.13 21.23 -1.36
C SER A 205 -13.08 19.83 -1.93
N ASP A 206 -14.17 19.40 -2.54
CA ASP A 206 -14.24 18.12 -3.25
C ASP A 206 -13.42 18.19 -4.55
N VAL A 207 -12.67 17.12 -4.83
CA VAL A 207 -11.72 17.06 -5.96
C VAL A 207 -12.01 15.89 -6.89
N TYR A 208 -12.15 14.68 -6.35
CA TYR A 208 -12.23 13.46 -7.17
C TYR A 208 -13.02 12.36 -6.47
N HIS A 209 -13.58 11.43 -7.25
CA HIS A 209 -14.22 10.22 -6.74
C HIS A 209 -13.52 9.00 -7.31
N PHE A 210 -12.97 8.15 -6.45
CA PHE A 210 -12.34 6.90 -6.84
C PHE A 210 -13.35 5.75 -6.78
N ASP A 211 -13.19 4.76 -7.65
CA ASP A 211 -13.84 3.48 -7.46
C ASP A 211 -13.31 2.81 -6.17
N PRO A 212 -14.13 1.98 -5.48
CA PRO A 212 -13.72 1.36 -4.24
C PRO A 212 -12.44 0.51 -4.37
N ALA A 213 -12.23 -0.18 -5.49
CA ALA A 213 -11.08 -1.06 -5.66
C ALA A 213 -9.77 -0.26 -5.73
N LEU A 214 -9.72 0.81 -6.53
CA LEU A 214 -8.57 1.71 -6.60
C LEU A 214 -8.32 2.39 -5.25
N TYR A 215 -9.38 2.79 -4.54
CA TYR A 215 -9.22 3.38 -3.21
C TYR A 215 -8.60 2.40 -2.19
N HIS A 216 -8.95 1.12 -2.20
CA HIS A 216 -8.31 0.14 -1.31
C HIS A 216 -6.82 -0.08 -1.63
N GLN A 217 -6.45 0.01 -2.92
CA GLN A 217 -5.04 0.01 -3.34
C GLN A 217 -4.30 1.25 -2.85
N LEU A 218 -4.91 2.44 -2.98
CA LEU A 218 -4.38 3.69 -2.44
C LEU A 218 -4.21 3.63 -0.92
N ASN A 219 -5.20 3.11 -0.20
CA ASN A 219 -5.10 2.94 1.25
C ASN A 219 -3.88 2.08 1.63
N SER A 220 -3.75 0.90 1.02
CA SER A 220 -2.60 0.02 1.23
C SER A 220 -1.27 0.71 0.92
N ARG A 221 -1.22 1.49 -0.17
CA ARG A 221 -0.04 2.29 -0.55
C ARG A 221 0.30 3.34 0.50
N ILE A 222 -0.67 4.07 1.02
CA ILE A 222 -0.45 5.12 2.03
C ILE A 222 -0.01 4.48 3.36
N LYS A 223 -0.62 3.37 3.77
CA LYS A 223 -0.23 2.63 4.99
C LYS A 223 1.22 2.16 4.93
N LEU A 224 1.60 1.59 3.79
CA LEU A 224 2.96 1.16 3.50
C LEU A 224 3.97 2.29 3.67
N LEU A 225 3.68 3.45 3.07
CA LEU A 225 4.56 4.62 3.14
C LEU A 225 4.64 5.20 4.55
N SER A 226 3.52 5.18 5.28
CA SER A 226 3.39 5.73 6.63
C SER A 226 4.00 4.83 7.71
N GLY A 227 4.41 3.61 7.36
CA GLY A 227 5.03 2.64 8.26
C GLY A 227 4.05 1.99 9.25
N VAL A 228 2.75 2.03 8.96
CA VAL A 228 1.71 1.40 9.79
C VAL A 228 1.42 -0.02 9.31
N LYS A 229 0.70 -0.81 10.12
CA LYS A 229 0.42 -2.21 9.81
C LYS A 229 -0.69 -2.30 8.75
N LEU A 230 -0.38 -2.95 7.64
CA LEU A 230 -1.31 -3.12 6.50
C LEU A 230 -2.56 -3.92 6.88
N ASN A 231 -2.38 -4.96 7.69
CA ASN A 231 -3.42 -5.93 8.07
C ASN A 231 -4.36 -5.45 9.19
N ILE A 232 -4.02 -4.38 9.90
CA ILE A 232 -4.90 -3.80 10.93
C ILE A 232 -5.83 -2.79 10.27
N THR A 233 -7.13 -3.06 10.23
CA THR A 233 -8.13 -2.17 9.59
C THR A 233 -9.29 -1.81 10.52
N ASN A 234 -9.33 -2.39 11.72
CA ASN A 234 -10.38 -2.24 12.72
C ASN A 234 -9.99 -1.30 13.87
N GLU A 235 -8.77 -0.77 13.85
CA GLU A 235 -8.24 0.15 14.86
C GLU A 235 -7.67 1.39 14.17
N ALA A 236 -7.76 2.53 14.85
CA ALA A 236 -7.15 3.75 14.36
C ALA A 236 -5.61 3.61 14.36
N GLN A 237 -4.97 4.09 13.31
CA GLN A 237 -3.52 4.08 13.17
C GLN A 237 -3.01 5.46 12.77
N ASP A 238 -1.88 5.85 13.35
CA ASP A 238 -1.17 7.07 12.99
C ASP A 238 0.22 6.72 12.46
N GLY A 239 0.60 7.35 11.37
CA GLY A 239 1.90 7.18 10.74
C GLY A 239 2.44 8.49 10.20
N ARG A 240 3.64 8.40 9.64
CA ARG A 240 4.31 9.54 9.02
C ARG A 240 5.19 9.10 7.89
N PHE A 241 5.33 9.96 6.90
CA PHE A 241 6.32 9.80 5.86
C PHE A 241 6.85 11.16 5.44
N SER A 242 8.04 11.19 4.87
CA SER A 242 8.62 12.40 4.30
C SER A 242 8.47 12.41 2.80
N LEU A 243 8.36 13.61 2.26
CA LEU A 243 8.30 13.86 0.84
C LEU A 243 9.41 14.82 0.45
N THR A 244 10.15 14.47 -0.60
CA THR A 244 11.15 15.37 -1.17
C THR A 244 10.50 16.15 -2.31
N LYS A 245 10.47 17.47 -2.17
CA LYS A 245 10.06 18.41 -3.21
C LYS A 245 11.22 19.38 -3.45
N ASP A 246 11.80 19.34 -4.64
CA ASP A 246 13.02 20.07 -4.99
C ASP A 246 14.18 19.74 -4.01
N ALA A 247 14.52 20.68 -3.13
CA ALA A 247 15.53 20.52 -2.07
C ALA A 247 14.92 20.51 -0.65
N SER A 248 13.60 20.65 -0.53
CA SER A 248 12.90 20.73 0.75
C SER A 248 12.28 19.38 1.10
N GLN A 249 12.44 19.00 2.37
CA GLN A 249 11.78 17.82 2.94
C GLN A 249 10.49 18.25 3.64
N ILE A 250 9.37 17.76 3.16
CA ILE A 250 8.04 18.00 3.72
C ILE A 250 7.67 16.77 4.56
N GLU A 251 7.26 16.96 5.82
CA GLU A 251 6.75 15.87 6.64
C GLU A 251 5.23 15.74 6.45
N MET A 252 4.77 14.53 6.23
CA MET A 252 3.36 14.18 6.15
C MET A 252 2.99 13.39 7.40
N ARG A 253 1.92 13.82 8.09
CA ARG A 253 1.30 13.03 9.16
C ARG A 253 0.03 12.41 8.64
N VAL A 254 -0.15 11.12 8.86
CA VAL A 254 -1.27 10.36 8.33
C VAL A 254 -2.03 9.71 9.47
N SER A 255 -3.34 9.85 9.48
CA SER A 255 -4.25 9.15 10.38
C SER A 255 -5.21 8.30 9.56
N PHE A 256 -5.37 7.06 9.97
CA PHE A 256 -6.32 6.09 9.41
C PHE A 256 -7.39 5.81 10.47
N ILE A 257 -8.65 6.04 10.13
CA ILE A 257 -9.79 5.82 11.02
C ILE A 257 -10.70 4.74 10.43
N PRO A 258 -10.96 3.64 11.13
CA PRO A 258 -11.81 2.56 10.63
C PRO A 258 -13.24 3.07 10.35
N GLY A 259 -13.82 2.63 9.23
CA GLY A 259 -15.18 2.96 8.81
C GLY A 259 -15.85 1.79 8.08
N ASN A 260 -17.14 1.94 7.76
CA ASN A 260 -17.96 0.85 7.19
C ASN A 260 -17.48 0.37 5.82
N TYR A 261 -16.92 1.27 5.01
CA TYR A 261 -16.54 1.01 3.61
C TYR A 261 -15.02 1.07 3.38
N GLY A 262 -14.23 1.17 4.46
CA GLY A 262 -12.78 1.37 4.42
C GLY A 262 -12.30 2.31 5.53
N GLU A 263 -11.00 2.57 5.57
CA GLU A 263 -10.39 3.46 6.57
C GLU A 263 -10.39 4.92 6.07
N SER A 264 -11.13 5.83 6.68
CA SER A 264 -10.98 7.25 6.35
C SER A 264 -9.55 7.70 6.61
N ILE A 265 -8.93 8.35 5.61
CA ILE A 265 -7.52 8.76 5.67
C ILE A 265 -7.47 10.27 5.72
N VAL A 266 -6.76 10.81 6.69
CA VAL A 266 -6.42 12.24 6.74
C VAL A 266 -4.92 12.39 6.72
N MET A 267 -4.40 13.14 5.76
CA MET A 267 -2.98 13.47 5.66
C MET A 267 -2.79 14.96 5.86
N ARG A 268 -2.04 15.34 6.90
CA ARG A 268 -1.65 16.72 7.13
C ARG A 268 -0.29 17.00 6.50
N ILE A 269 -0.24 18.07 5.71
CA ILE A 269 0.97 18.57 5.07
C ILE A 269 1.67 19.53 6.04
N LEU A 270 2.86 19.18 6.51
CA LEU A 270 3.68 20.06 7.34
C LEU A 270 4.79 20.66 6.48
N ASP A 271 4.50 21.82 5.89
CA ASP A 271 5.51 22.59 5.16
C ASP A 271 6.36 23.41 6.15
N PRO A 272 7.66 23.09 6.31
CA PRO A 272 8.54 23.85 7.20
C PRO A 272 8.73 25.31 6.76
N GLU A 273 8.59 25.63 5.47
CA GLU A 273 8.70 27.01 4.97
C GLU A 273 7.50 27.87 5.41
N ALA A 274 6.32 27.26 5.55
CA ALA A 274 5.13 27.95 6.06
C ALA A 274 5.22 28.25 7.58
N THR A 275 6.13 27.60 8.31
CA THR A 275 6.22 27.65 9.78
C THR A 275 7.54 28.27 10.29
N LYS A 276 8.24 29.07 9.49
CA LYS A 276 9.42 29.84 9.95
C LYS A 276 9.00 30.99 10.87
N VAL A 277 8.57 30.66 12.08
CA VAL A 277 8.31 31.62 13.16
C VAL A 277 9.56 31.70 14.02
N SER A 278 10.09 32.90 14.21
CA SER A 278 11.22 33.10 15.12
C SER A 278 10.80 32.72 16.54
N TYR A 279 11.66 32.05 17.31
CA TYR A 279 11.34 31.74 18.72
C TYR A 279 11.03 33.00 19.55
N LYS A 280 11.49 34.17 19.09
CA LYS A 280 11.19 35.50 19.67
C LYS A 280 9.74 35.94 19.48
N GLU A 281 9.07 35.41 18.45
CA GLU A 281 7.70 35.75 18.07
C GLU A 281 6.67 34.80 18.70
N LEU A 282 7.12 33.78 19.44
CA LEU A 282 6.27 32.79 20.12
C LEU A 282 5.52 33.36 21.35
N GLY A 283 5.57 34.68 21.57
CA GLY A 283 4.92 35.32 22.72
C GLY A 283 5.55 34.98 24.07
N ILE A 284 6.79 34.49 24.08
CA ILE A 284 7.51 34.18 25.31
C ILE A 284 7.70 35.46 26.12
N HIS A 285 7.27 35.45 27.39
CA HIS A 285 7.43 36.60 28.27
C HIS A 285 8.90 37.06 28.32
N PRO A 286 9.21 38.37 28.23
CA PRO A 286 10.58 38.87 28.04
C PRO A 286 11.61 38.34 29.04
N LYS A 287 11.22 38.20 30.32
CA LYS A 287 12.08 37.60 31.37
C LYS A 287 12.43 36.13 31.11
N LEU A 288 11.49 35.35 30.58
CA LEU A 288 11.72 33.95 30.23
C LEU A 288 12.52 33.83 28.95
N LEU A 289 12.28 34.70 27.97
CA LEU A 289 13.04 34.75 26.72
C LEU A 289 14.52 35.03 26.99
N ALA A 290 14.83 36.01 27.85
CA ALA A 290 16.22 36.32 28.23
C ALA A 290 16.92 35.15 28.93
N ARG A 291 16.18 34.41 29.77
CA ARG A 291 16.70 33.21 30.44
C ARG A 291 16.93 32.08 29.44
N LEU A 292 15.97 31.83 28.55
CA LEU A 292 16.10 30.86 27.46
C LEU A 292 17.30 31.16 26.57
N GLU A 293 17.47 32.41 26.13
CA GLU A 293 18.61 32.86 25.31
C GLU A 293 19.96 32.66 26.01
N THR A 294 19.99 32.78 27.34
CA THR A 294 21.21 32.52 28.12
C THR A 294 21.50 31.03 28.20
N GLU A 295 20.50 30.19 28.46
CA GLU A 295 20.68 28.74 28.63
C GLU A 295 20.99 28.04 27.31
N ILE A 296 20.39 28.43 26.18
CA ILE A 296 20.69 27.82 24.86
C ILE A 296 22.10 28.13 24.36
N ARG A 297 22.77 29.14 24.92
CA ARG A 297 24.15 29.54 24.58
C ARG A 297 25.18 28.93 25.50
N ARG A 298 24.76 28.25 26.57
CA ARG A 298 25.68 27.52 27.44
C ARG A 298 26.18 26.28 26.69
N PRO A 299 27.49 26.00 26.78
CA PRO A 299 28.09 24.82 26.16
C PRO A 299 27.58 23.51 26.74
#